data_AF-A0A2V9N9N2-F1
#
_entry.id   AF-A0A2V9N9N2-F1
#
_cell.length_a   1.000
_cell.length_b   1.000
_cell.length_c   1.000
_cell.angle_alpha   90.00
_cell.angle_beta   90.00
_cell.angle_gamma   90.00
#
_symmetry.space_group_name_H-M   'P 1'
#
loop_
_entity.id
_entity.type
_entity.pdbx_description
1 polymer ?
#
loop_
_entity_poly.entity_id
_entity_poly.type
_entity_poly.pdbx_seq_one_letter_code
_entity_poly.pdbx_strand_id
1 'polypeptide(L)'
;MPKPLDDSFSGTVSDDNIVRELVKAGKSWKSYEESLPSVGDTGGDAYPYLRHHNPFSYFTDVVGTSQAQNLVPFSQFSADLASGALPNFSFIAPNALDDAHDGSLAQADVWLKNNIDPLLQSSIFKNDGLLIVVFDESEFTDLDHGGGHVAAVIVSPKAKKGFQSRTFYQHQSTLRLILSGLGVNSFPGASAAAPAMDEFF
;
A
#
# COMPACT_ATOMS: atom_id res chain seq x y z
N MET A 1 -21.80 -14.24 0.13
CA MET A 1 -21.94 -13.63 1.47
C MET A 1 -22.00 -12.12 1.28
N PRO A 2 -22.40 -11.31 2.28
CA PRO A 2 -22.21 -9.85 2.21
C PRO A 2 -20.73 -9.55 1.97
N LYS A 3 -20.39 -8.31 1.55
CA LYS A 3 -19.02 -7.73 1.60
C LYS A 3 -18.18 -8.37 2.73
N PRO A 4 -16.86 -8.59 2.54
CA PRO A 4 -16.00 -9.06 3.62
C PRO A 4 -16.37 -8.32 4.91
N LEU A 5 -16.46 -9.07 6.02
CA LEU A 5 -17.11 -8.67 7.28
C LEU A 5 -16.64 -7.30 7.85
N ASP A 6 -15.59 -6.71 7.28
CA ASP A 6 -14.89 -5.52 7.73
C ASP A 6 -15.15 -4.25 6.89
N ASP A 7 -15.81 -4.33 5.73
CA ASP A 7 -16.07 -3.13 4.91
C ASP A 7 -17.01 -2.11 5.56
N SER A 8 -17.69 -2.55 6.62
CA SER A 8 -18.57 -1.72 7.44
C SER A 8 -17.90 -1.20 8.71
N PHE A 9 -16.62 -1.53 8.92
CA PHE A 9 -15.88 -1.04 10.07
C PHE A 9 -15.78 0.47 10.02
N SER A 10 -16.25 1.10 11.08
CA SER A 10 -16.30 2.56 11.22
C SER A 10 -15.46 3.06 12.39
N GLY A 11 -14.80 2.14 13.10
CA GLY A 11 -14.00 2.43 14.28
C GLY A 11 -12.62 2.98 13.96
N THR A 12 -11.76 2.94 14.98
CA THR A 12 -10.32 3.19 14.84
C THR A 12 -9.55 2.00 15.40
N VAL A 13 -8.34 1.79 14.88
CA VAL A 13 -7.42 0.74 15.28
C VAL A 13 -6.27 1.36 16.07
N SER A 14 -6.03 0.85 17.27
CA SER A 14 -5.01 1.37 18.20
C SER A 14 -3.79 0.47 18.35
N ASP A 15 -3.86 -0.74 17.79
CA ASP A 15 -2.75 -1.68 17.71
C ASP A 15 -1.51 -1.07 17.05
N ASP A 16 -0.37 -1.68 17.35
CA ASP A 16 0.87 -1.32 16.68
C ASP A 16 0.78 -1.51 15.18
N ASN A 17 1.27 -0.53 14.43
CA ASN A 17 1.09 -0.43 13.00
C ASN A 17 2.27 0.28 12.33
N ILE A 18 2.30 0.23 11.00
CA ILE A 18 3.40 0.78 10.21
C ILE A 18 3.64 2.27 10.47
N VAL A 19 2.61 3.09 10.69
CA VAL A 19 2.78 4.54 10.94
C VAL A 19 3.60 4.74 12.20
N ARG A 20 3.28 4.01 13.27
CA ARG A 20 4.00 4.11 14.54
C ARG A 20 5.47 3.72 14.38
N GLU A 21 5.74 2.64 13.66
CA GLU A 21 7.10 2.16 13.46
C GLU A 21 7.93 3.09 12.55
N LEU A 22 7.33 3.66 11.51
CA LEU A 22 7.98 4.65 10.65
C LEU A 22 8.30 5.94 11.41
N VAL A 23 7.35 6.46 12.19
CA VAL A 23 7.54 7.67 12.99
C VAL A 23 8.64 7.47 14.03
N LYS A 24 8.64 6.35 14.76
CA LYS A 24 9.71 5.99 15.71
C LYS A 24 11.08 5.93 15.04
N ALA A 25 11.14 5.43 13.80
CA ALA A 25 12.37 5.32 13.03
C ALA A 25 12.78 6.61 12.29
N GLY A 26 12.02 7.70 12.42
CA GLY A 26 12.29 8.96 11.73
C GLY A 26 12.11 8.87 10.21
N LYS A 27 11.26 7.96 9.72
CA LYS A 27 10.97 7.76 8.30
C LYS A 27 9.73 8.55 7.91
N SER A 28 9.82 9.30 6.80
CA SER A 28 8.66 9.98 6.23
C SER A 28 7.75 8.99 5.51
N TRP A 29 6.44 9.26 5.52
CA TRP A 29 5.46 8.44 4.84
C TRP A 29 4.31 9.28 4.28
N LYS A 30 3.67 8.81 3.21
CA LYS A 30 2.39 9.32 2.71
C LYS A 30 1.53 8.20 2.13
N SER A 31 0.22 8.39 2.21
CA SER A 31 -0.80 7.62 1.49
C SER A 31 -1.34 8.48 0.35
N TYR A 32 -1.12 8.03 -0.88
CA TYR A 32 -1.59 8.69 -2.10
C TYR A 32 -2.84 7.98 -2.58
N GLU A 33 -3.98 8.55 -2.23
CA GLU A 33 -5.30 7.95 -2.39
C GLU A 33 -6.02 8.63 -3.55
N GLU A 34 -6.37 7.88 -4.58
CA GLU A 34 -7.05 8.47 -5.72
C GLU A 34 -8.48 8.88 -5.37
N SER A 35 -8.86 10.08 -5.82
CA SER A 35 -10.14 10.70 -5.48
C SER A 35 -10.37 10.98 -3.98
N LEU A 36 -9.32 10.96 -3.14
CA LEU A 36 -9.43 11.43 -1.75
C LEU A 36 -10.00 12.86 -1.71
N PRO A 37 -11.08 13.12 -0.93
CA PRO A 37 -11.78 14.40 -0.99
C PRO A 37 -10.91 15.62 -0.69
N SER A 38 -10.00 15.49 0.28
CA SER A 38 -9.07 16.54 0.67
C SER A 38 -7.86 15.96 1.42
N VAL A 39 -6.80 16.77 1.58
CA VAL A 39 -5.65 16.36 2.40
C VAL A 39 -6.08 16.15 3.85
N GLY A 40 -5.74 14.99 4.39
CA GLY A 40 -6.10 14.58 5.75
C GLY A 40 -7.55 14.22 5.94
N ASP A 41 -8.29 13.94 4.87
CA ASP A 41 -9.63 13.39 4.99
C ASP A 41 -9.57 11.98 5.62
N THR A 42 -10.25 11.84 6.77
CA THR A 42 -10.50 10.57 7.46
C THR A 42 -12.00 10.30 7.56
N GLY A 43 -12.79 10.88 6.65
CA GLY A 43 -14.22 10.67 6.51
C GLY A 43 -14.55 9.29 5.97
N GLY A 44 -15.83 9.06 5.66
CA GLY A 44 -16.30 7.81 5.05
C GLY A 44 -15.96 7.70 3.56
N ASP A 45 -16.54 6.68 2.92
CA ASP A 45 -16.46 6.55 1.46
C ASP A 45 -17.03 7.80 0.76
N ALA A 46 -16.36 8.21 -0.32
CA ALA A 46 -16.72 9.34 -1.15
C ALA A 46 -16.49 8.98 -2.62
N TYR A 47 -17.36 8.12 -3.15
CA TYR A 47 -17.18 7.47 -4.45
C TYR A 47 -16.67 8.43 -5.54
N PRO A 48 -15.61 8.06 -6.28
CA PRO A 48 -15.03 6.72 -6.35
C PRO A 48 -13.95 6.42 -5.29
N TYR A 49 -13.69 7.33 -4.35
CA TYR A 49 -12.83 7.04 -3.21
C TYR A 49 -13.54 6.10 -2.21
N LEU A 50 -12.85 5.02 -1.84
CA LEU A 50 -13.30 4.03 -0.88
C LEU A 50 -12.39 4.08 0.36
N ARG A 51 -12.93 4.49 1.50
CA ARG A 51 -12.18 4.62 2.76
C ARG A 51 -11.59 3.27 3.18
N HIS A 52 -12.31 2.18 2.96
CA HIS A 52 -11.87 0.83 3.31
C HIS A 52 -10.62 0.37 2.54
N HIS A 53 -10.25 1.02 1.43
CA HIS A 53 -8.96 0.78 0.74
C HIS A 53 -7.81 1.62 1.31
N ASN A 54 -8.09 2.57 2.22
CA ASN A 54 -7.11 3.40 2.92
C ASN A 54 -7.03 2.99 4.41
N PRO A 55 -6.20 2.00 4.78
CA PRO A 55 -6.08 1.53 6.16
C PRO A 55 -5.61 2.62 7.13
N PHE A 56 -4.85 3.60 6.64
CA PHE A 56 -4.31 4.70 7.45
C PHE A 56 -5.39 5.61 8.02
N SER A 57 -6.55 5.71 7.35
CA SER A 57 -7.71 6.46 7.82
C SER A 57 -8.41 5.83 9.05
N TYR A 58 -7.94 4.67 9.51
CA TYR A 58 -8.44 3.98 10.70
C TYR A 58 -7.44 4.00 11.86
N PHE A 59 -6.15 4.25 11.63
CA PHE A 59 -5.16 4.19 12.71
C PHE A 59 -5.28 5.39 13.66
N THR A 60 -5.31 5.13 14.96
CA THR A 60 -5.30 6.20 15.98
C THR A 60 -4.03 7.05 15.96
N ASP A 61 -2.91 6.53 15.42
CA ASP A 61 -1.70 7.31 15.17
C ASP A 61 -1.92 8.39 14.08
N VAL A 62 -2.97 8.26 13.26
CA VAL A 62 -3.31 9.15 12.14
C VAL A 62 -4.54 10.00 12.45
N VAL A 63 -5.66 9.36 12.82
CA VAL A 63 -6.96 10.01 12.99
C VAL A 63 -6.90 11.02 14.14
N GLY A 64 -7.19 12.29 13.83
CA GLY A 64 -7.16 13.37 14.81
C GLY A 64 -5.76 13.83 15.23
N THR A 65 -4.70 13.39 14.54
CA THR A 65 -3.31 13.80 14.78
C THR A 65 -2.74 14.59 13.60
N SER A 66 -1.53 15.14 13.75
CA SER A 66 -0.83 15.80 12.64
C SER A 66 -0.47 14.84 11.51
N GLN A 67 -0.42 13.53 11.77
CA GLN A 67 -0.10 12.50 10.77
C GLN A 67 -1.22 12.36 9.72
N ALA A 68 -2.45 12.80 10.01
CA ALA A 68 -3.53 12.86 9.01
C ALA A 68 -3.09 13.63 7.75
N GLN A 69 -2.23 14.64 7.87
CA GLN A 69 -1.75 15.42 6.72
C GLN A 69 -0.90 14.61 5.72
N ASN A 70 -0.54 13.37 6.05
CA ASN A 70 0.12 12.44 5.13
C ASN A 70 -0.86 11.66 4.25
N LEU A 71 -2.18 11.75 4.50
CA LEU A 71 -3.21 11.27 3.60
C LEU A 71 -3.45 12.34 2.55
N VAL A 72 -3.11 12.06 1.30
CA VAL A 72 -3.13 13.06 0.22
C VAL A 72 -3.84 12.53 -1.02
N PRO A 73 -4.52 13.40 -1.79
CA PRO A 73 -5.02 13.02 -3.10
C PRO A 73 -3.88 12.54 -4.00
N PHE A 74 -4.13 11.47 -4.75
CA PHE A 74 -3.14 10.84 -5.63
C PHE A 74 -2.46 11.81 -6.61
N SER A 75 -3.13 12.90 -7.01
CA SER A 75 -2.55 13.94 -7.85
C SER A 75 -1.25 14.54 -7.31
N GLN A 76 -1.03 14.51 -5.98
CA GLN A 76 0.23 14.94 -5.35
C GLN A 76 1.41 14.03 -5.65
N PHE A 77 1.19 12.74 -5.97
CA PHE A 77 2.26 11.79 -6.24
C PHE A 77 3.17 12.27 -7.38
N SER A 78 2.57 12.75 -8.46
CA SER A 78 3.31 13.27 -9.62
C SER A 78 4.16 14.50 -9.28
N ALA A 79 3.66 15.39 -8.42
CA ALA A 79 4.37 16.59 -7.98
C ALA A 79 5.53 16.24 -7.04
N ASP A 80 5.30 15.33 -6.09
CA ASP A 80 6.35 14.85 -5.18
C ASP A 80 7.44 14.09 -5.95
N LEU A 81 7.06 13.26 -6.93
CA LEU A 81 8.02 12.58 -7.81
C LEU A 81 8.85 13.59 -8.62
N ALA A 82 8.21 14.57 -9.27
CA ALA A 82 8.90 15.55 -10.10
C ALA A 82 9.84 16.46 -9.30
N SER A 83 9.51 16.74 -8.03
CA SER A 83 10.32 17.58 -7.15
C SER A 83 11.35 16.81 -6.31
N GLY A 84 11.40 15.48 -6.43
CA GLY A 84 12.29 14.64 -5.62
C GLY A 84 11.91 14.60 -4.13
N ALA A 85 10.63 14.81 -3.83
CA ALA A 85 10.07 14.92 -2.48
C ALA A 85 9.22 13.70 -2.06
N LEU A 86 9.35 12.57 -2.77
CA LEU A 86 8.71 11.32 -2.34
C LEU A 86 9.16 10.93 -0.92
N PRO A 87 8.24 10.44 -0.07
CA PRO A 87 8.57 9.97 1.27
C PRO A 87 9.42 8.69 1.22
N ASN A 88 9.94 8.27 2.37
CA ASN A 88 10.58 6.96 2.48
C ASN A 88 9.59 5.82 2.19
N PHE A 89 8.35 5.95 2.65
CA PHE A 89 7.27 5.01 2.39
C PHE A 89 6.08 5.69 1.68
N SER A 90 5.77 5.25 0.47
CA SER A 90 4.59 5.67 -0.29
C SER A 90 3.61 4.51 -0.37
N PHE A 91 2.41 4.69 0.16
CA PHE A 91 1.27 3.82 -0.13
C PHE A 91 0.43 4.46 -1.25
N ILE A 92 -0.04 3.67 -2.21
CA ILE A 92 -0.85 4.16 -3.32
C ILE A 92 -2.05 3.24 -3.46
N ALA A 93 -3.26 3.80 -3.47
CA ALA A 93 -4.47 3.07 -3.83
C ALA A 93 -5.20 3.79 -4.97
N PRO A 94 -5.46 3.10 -6.09
CA PRO A 94 -6.40 3.57 -7.11
C PRO A 94 -7.81 3.69 -6.53
N ASN A 95 -8.67 4.46 -7.19
CA ASN A 95 -10.08 4.54 -6.83
C ASN A 95 -10.86 3.34 -7.40
N ALA A 96 -12.13 3.19 -7.04
CA ALA A 96 -12.99 2.07 -7.46
C ALA A 96 -12.99 1.80 -8.98
N LEU A 97 -12.79 2.83 -9.82
CA LEU A 97 -12.80 2.68 -11.28
C LEU A 97 -11.50 2.07 -11.85
N ASP A 98 -10.40 2.15 -11.09
CA ASP A 98 -9.05 1.86 -11.56
C ASP A 98 -8.35 0.75 -10.71
N ASP A 99 -9.03 0.21 -9.70
CA ASP A 99 -8.53 -0.84 -8.78
C ASP A 99 -8.70 -2.28 -9.30
N ALA A 100 -9.33 -2.43 -10.48
CA ALA A 100 -9.75 -3.70 -11.09
C ALA A 100 -10.81 -4.51 -10.33
N HIS A 101 -11.47 -3.92 -9.33
CA HIS A 101 -12.67 -4.48 -8.70
C HIS A 101 -13.94 -3.99 -9.42
N ASP A 102 -14.24 -2.68 -9.37
CA ASP A 102 -15.40 -2.12 -10.11
C ASP A 102 -15.01 -1.77 -11.56
N GLY A 103 -13.72 -1.52 -11.79
CA GLY A 103 -13.09 -1.39 -13.10
C GLY A 103 -12.68 -2.73 -13.73
N SER A 104 -12.12 -2.67 -14.94
CA SER A 104 -11.52 -3.85 -15.60
C SER A 104 -10.00 -3.92 -15.39
N LEU A 105 -9.43 -5.12 -15.50
CA LEU A 105 -7.97 -5.32 -15.52
C LEU A 105 -7.27 -4.48 -16.59
N ALA A 106 -7.91 -4.26 -17.75
CA ALA A 106 -7.34 -3.42 -18.81
C ALA A 106 -7.28 -1.94 -18.41
N GLN A 107 -8.27 -1.44 -17.65
CA GLN A 107 -8.24 -0.09 -17.10
C GLN A 107 -7.14 0.05 -16.05
N ALA A 108 -7.04 -0.90 -15.11
CA ALA A 108 -5.98 -0.90 -14.10
C ALA A 108 -4.57 -0.98 -14.72
N ASP A 109 -4.37 -1.78 -15.78
CA ASP A 109 -3.09 -1.84 -16.51
C ASP A 109 -2.74 -0.49 -17.15
N VAL A 110 -3.71 0.17 -17.80
CA VAL A 110 -3.52 1.51 -18.36
C VAL A 110 -3.24 2.53 -17.26
N TRP A 111 -3.92 2.44 -16.12
CA TRP A 111 -3.70 3.32 -14.97
C TRP A 111 -2.28 3.15 -14.42
N LEU A 112 -1.84 1.91 -14.18
CA LEU A 112 -0.47 1.61 -13.73
C LEU A 112 0.56 2.12 -14.74
N LYS A 113 0.35 1.88 -16.03
CA LYS A 113 1.25 2.35 -17.09
C LYS A 113 1.38 3.88 -17.06
N ASN A 114 0.28 4.61 -16.96
CA ASN A 114 0.31 6.06 -17.03
C ASN A 114 0.89 6.70 -15.76
N ASN A 115 0.60 6.10 -14.60
CA ASN A 115 0.87 6.73 -13.31
C ASN A 115 2.14 6.20 -12.62
N ILE A 116 2.54 4.94 -12.88
CA ILE A 116 3.66 4.28 -12.21
C ILE A 116 4.89 4.13 -13.12
N ASP A 117 4.75 4.06 -14.45
CA ASP A 117 5.93 4.05 -15.36
C ASP A 117 6.87 5.25 -15.13
N PRO A 118 6.40 6.49 -14.88
CA PRO A 118 7.29 7.61 -14.54
C PRO A 118 8.15 7.34 -13.29
N LEU A 119 7.62 6.66 -12.27
CA LEU A 119 8.39 6.24 -11.10
C LEU A 119 9.50 5.27 -11.52
N LEU A 120 9.17 4.24 -12.30
CA LEU A 120 10.15 3.24 -12.76
C LEU A 120 11.27 3.86 -13.61
N GLN A 121 10.97 4.95 -14.33
CA GLN A 121 11.97 5.68 -15.12
C GLN A 121 12.83 6.66 -14.30
N SER A 122 12.38 7.04 -13.10
CA SER A 122 13.06 8.02 -12.26
C SER A 122 14.43 7.54 -11.73
N SER A 123 15.34 8.49 -11.50
CA SER A 123 16.65 8.20 -10.90
C SER A 123 16.53 7.70 -9.46
N ILE A 124 15.56 8.22 -8.70
CA ILE A 124 15.33 7.80 -7.30
C ILE A 124 14.95 6.33 -7.23
N PHE A 125 14.07 5.85 -8.12
CA PHE A 125 13.71 4.44 -8.16
C PHE A 125 14.85 3.56 -8.66
N LYS A 126 15.55 3.99 -9.72
CA LYS A 126 16.65 3.22 -10.33
C LYS A 126 17.86 3.04 -9.40
N ASN A 127 18.02 3.85 -8.37
CA ASN A 127 19.09 3.73 -7.39
C ASN A 127 18.86 2.54 -6.44
N ASP A 128 17.77 2.57 -5.69
CA ASP A 128 17.48 1.58 -4.63
C ASP A 128 15.98 1.41 -4.34
N GLY A 129 15.12 1.83 -5.27
CA GLY A 129 13.67 1.74 -5.12
C GLY A 129 13.14 0.32 -4.99
N LEU A 130 12.03 0.20 -4.26
CA LEU A 130 11.21 -1.01 -4.14
C LEU A 130 9.76 -0.63 -4.43
N LEU A 131 9.19 -1.24 -5.46
CA LEU A 131 7.77 -1.20 -5.76
C LEU A 131 7.19 -2.59 -5.52
N ILE A 132 6.08 -2.63 -4.79
CA ILE A 132 5.28 -3.82 -4.56
C ILE A 132 3.90 -3.53 -5.11
N VAL A 133 3.49 -4.27 -6.15
CA VAL A 133 2.11 -4.24 -6.64
C VAL A 133 1.43 -5.51 -6.12
N VAL A 134 0.39 -5.36 -5.32
CA VAL A 134 -0.30 -6.48 -4.67
C VAL A 134 -1.79 -6.18 -4.60
N PHE A 135 -2.62 -7.19 -4.81
CA PHE A 135 -4.08 -7.10 -4.60
C PHE A 135 -4.40 -7.41 -3.14
N ASP A 136 -5.39 -6.73 -2.58
CA ASP A 136 -5.81 -6.89 -1.18
C ASP A 136 -6.59 -8.19 -0.97
N GLU A 137 -7.45 -8.57 -1.92
CA GLU A 137 -8.22 -9.82 -1.89
C GLU A 137 -8.37 -10.48 -3.27
N SER A 138 -8.79 -11.75 -3.25
CA SER A 138 -9.09 -12.57 -4.42
C SER A 138 -10.58 -12.47 -4.79
N GLU A 139 -10.99 -13.21 -5.83
CA GLU A 139 -12.41 -13.31 -6.17
C GLU A 139 -13.23 -13.92 -5.01
N PHE A 140 -14.52 -13.58 -4.93
CA PHE A 140 -15.45 -14.10 -3.91
C PHE A 140 -15.56 -15.64 -3.82
N THR A 141 -15.00 -16.37 -4.78
CA THR A 141 -14.97 -17.84 -4.80
C THR A 141 -13.76 -18.43 -4.07
N ASP A 142 -12.73 -17.63 -3.80
CA ASP A 142 -11.54 -18.02 -3.05
C ASP A 142 -11.46 -17.21 -1.74
N LEU A 143 -11.87 -17.86 -0.64
CA LEU A 143 -11.85 -17.28 0.70
C LEU A 143 -10.75 -17.89 1.58
N ASP A 144 -9.87 -18.69 0.98
CA ASP A 144 -8.84 -19.40 1.71
C ASP A 144 -7.90 -18.40 2.40
N HIS A 145 -7.47 -18.72 3.62
CA HIS A 145 -6.47 -17.93 4.37
C HIS A 145 -6.84 -16.45 4.57
N GLY A 146 -8.15 -16.11 4.55
CA GLY A 146 -8.64 -14.78 4.91
C GLY A 146 -8.68 -13.76 3.77
N GLY A 147 -8.75 -14.22 2.52
CA GLY A 147 -8.86 -13.34 1.35
C GLY A 147 -8.49 -13.99 0.02
N GLY A 148 -8.12 -15.28 0.03
CA GLY A 148 -7.76 -16.04 -1.16
C GLY A 148 -6.35 -15.75 -1.67
N HIS A 149 -6.02 -16.38 -2.81
CA HIS A 149 -4.72 -16.20 -3.46
C HIS A 149 -4.74 -14.98 -4.39
N VAL A 150 -3.78 -14.07 -4.16
CA VAL A 150 -3.66 -12.79 -4.86
C VAL A 150 -2.34 -12.67 -5.62
N ALA A 151 -2.33 -11.86 -6.68
CA ALA A 151 -1.10 -11.53 -7.37
C ALA A 151 -0.24 -10.57 -6.53
N ALA A 152 1.06 -10.83 -6.47
CA ALA A 152 2.07 -9.94 -5.88
C ALA A 152 3.29 -9.84 -6.80
N VAL A 153 3.66 -8.62 -7.20
CA VAL A 153 4.78 -8.34 -8.09
C VAL A 153 5.77 -7.43 -7.36
N ILE A 154 7.00 -7.93 -7.20
CA ILE A 154 8.11 -7.21 -6.57
C ILE A 154 9.01 -6.66 -7.66
N VAL A 155 9.19 -5.34 -7.69
CA VAL A 155 10.03 -4.63 -8.68
C VAL A 155 11.08 -3.82 -7.94
N SER A 156 12.35 -4.07 -8.21
CA SER A 156 13.47 -3.30 -7.68
C SER A 156 14.70 -3.47 -8.56
N PRO A 157 15.60 -2.46 -8.65
CA PRO A 157 16.93 -2.64 -9.25
C PRO A 157 17.75 -3.76 -8.58
N LYS A 158 17.42 -4.11 -7.34
CA LYS A 158 18.08 -5.15 -6.55
C LYS A 158 17.37 -6.51 -6.60
N ALA A 159 16.18 -6.60 -7.20
CA ALA A 159 15.43 -7.85 -7.25
C ALA A 159 15.96 -8.82 -8.32
N LYS A 160 15.83 -10.12 -8.07
CA LYS A 160 16.11 -11.18 -9.05
C LYS A 160 15.17 -11.07 -10.24
N LYS A 161 15.72 -10.95 -11.45
CA LYS A 161 14.94 -10.82 -12.70
C LYS A 161 14.24 -12.13 -13.05
N GLY A 162 12.93 -12.06 -13.33
CA GLY A 162 12.13 -13.20 -13.76
C GLY A 162 11.99 -14.30 -12.70
N PHE A 163 12.26 -13.98 -11.43
CA PHE A 163 12.14 -14.92 -10.33
C PHE A 163 10.68 -15.08 -9.91
N GLN A 164 10.28 -16.33 -9.68
CA GLN A 164 8.96 -16.68 -9.17
C GLN A 164 9.15 -17.58 -7.94
N SER A 165 8.70 -17.08 -6.78
CA SER A 165 8.71 -17.86 -5.55
C SER A 165 7.62 -18.94 -5.56
N ARG A 166 7.87 -20.02 -4.82
CA ARG A 166 6.88 -21.06 -4.46
C ARG A 166 6.55 -21.06 -2.96
N THR A 167 7.14 -20.14 -2.22
CA THR A 167 6.94 -20.00 -0.77
C THR A 167 5.57 -19.39 -0.51
N PHE A 168 4.88 -19.90 0.51
CA PHE A 168 3.61 -19.35 0.94
C PHE A 168 3.84 -18.06 1.74
N TYR A 169 3.26 -16.96 1.26
CA TYR A 169 3.28 -15.65 1.89
C TYR A 169 1.86 -15.13 2.10
N GLN A 170 1.71 -14.23 3.08
CA GLN A 170 0.48 -13.47 3.33
C GLN A 170 0.84 -11.98 3.48
N HIS A 171 -0.14 -11.08 3.58
CA HIS A 171 0.09 -9.63 3.68
C HIS A 171 1.04 -9.21 4.81
N GLN A 172 1.08 -9.94 5.92
CA GLN A 172 2.06 -9.70 6.98
C GLN A 172 3.53 -9.91 6.55
N SER A 173 3.79 -10.77 5.55
CA SER A 173 5.11 -10.91 4.93
C SER A 173 5.46 -9.69 4.08
N THR A 174 4.48 -9.13 3.36
CA THR A 174 4.62 -7.87 2.63
C THR A 174 4.96 -6.72 3.59
N LEU A 175 4.25 -6.59 4.71
CA LEU A 175 4.55 -5.59 5.74
C LEU A 175 5.97 -5.77 6.31
N ARG A 176 6.39 -7.01 6.57
CA ARG A 176 7.76 -7.31 7.01
C ARG A 176 8.80 -6.88 5.98
N LEU A 177 8.56 -7.16 4.69
CA LEU A 177 9.43 -6.74 3.59
C LEU A 177 9.55 -5.22 3.51
N ILE A 178 8.42 -4.49 3.58
CA ILE A 178 8.39 -3.02 3.56
C ILE A 178 9.25 -2.44 4.67
N LEU A 179 9.01 -2.86 5.93
CA LEU A 179 9.75 -2.35 7.09
C LEU A 179 11.25 -2.70 7.00
N SER A 180 11.58 -3.93 6.60
CA SER A 180 12.98 -4.36 6.42
C SER A 180 13.69 -3.54 5.35
N GLY A 181 13.05 -3.30 4.21
CA GLY A 181 13.58 -2.49 3.10
C GLY A 181 13.84 -1.04 3.50
N LEU A 182 13.08 -0.51 4.47
CA LEU A 182 13.26 0.83 5.03
C LEU A 182 14.30 0.89 6.15
N GLY A 183 14.88 -0.25 6.55
CA GLY A 183 15.82 -0.38 7.65
C GLY A 183 15.16 -0.33 9.03
N VAL A 184 13.86 -0.60 9.12
CA VAL A 184 13.10 -0.69 10.37
C VAL A 184 13.10 -2.14 10.85
N ASN A 185 13.65 -2.39 12.04
CA ASN A 185 13.83 -3.73 12.60
C ASN A 185 12.79 -4.08 13.68
N SER A 186 11.65 -3.40 13.66
CA SER A 186 10.51 -3.62 14.54
C SER A 186 9.28 -3.87 13.67
N PHE A 187 8.61 -4.98 13.91
CA PHE A 187 7.60 -5.55 13.02
C PHE A 187 6.29 -5.71 13.81
N PRO A 188 5.25 -4.92 13.51
CA PRO A 188 4.02 -4.95 14.28
C PRO A 188 3.15 -6.17 13.93
N GLY A 189 2.37 -6.65 14.91
CA GLY A 189 1.40 -7.73 14.73
C GLY A 189 2.01 -9.02 14.15
N ALA A 190 1.31 -9.65 13.21
CA ALA A 190 1.73 -10.90 12.59
C ALA A 190 3.02 -10.79 11.76
N SER A 191 3.44 -9.58 11.37
CA SER A 191 4.67 -9.38 10.57
C SER A 191 5.95 -9.77 11.33
N ALA A 192 5.91 -9.77 12.67
CA ALA A 192 7.02 -10.22 13.53
C ALA A 192 7.41 -11.68 13.31
N ALA A 193 6.43 -12.54 13.00
CA ALA A 193 6.63 -13.98 12.78
C ALA A 193 6.44 -14.40 11.32
N ALA A 194 6.06 -13.47 10.44
CA ALA A 194 5.83 -13.76 9.03
C ALA A 194 7.12 -14.21 8.32
N PRO A 195 7.04 -15.17 7.37
CA PRO A 195 8.16 -15.51 6.51
C PRO A 195 8.73 -14.28 5.81
N ALA A 196 10.06 -14.15 5.80
CA ALA A 196 10.75 -13.07 5.10
C ALA A 196 10.75 -13.32 3.60
N MET A 197 10.60 -12.26 2.81
CA MET A 197 10.61 -12.30 1.33
C MET A 197 12.00 -11.94 0.78
N ASP A 198 13.06 -12.34 1.46
CA ASP A 198 14.45 -12.05 1.08
C ASP A 198 14.89 -12.80 -0.19
N GLU A 199 14.26 -13.94 -0.49
CA GLU A 199 14.54 -14.71 -1.71
C GLU A 199 14.28 -13.96 -3.03
N PHE A 200 13.54 -12.85 -2.99
CA PHE A 200 13.29 -12.01 -4.17
C PHE A 200 14.50 -11.16 -4.59
N PHE A 201 15.56 -11.06 -3.76
CA PHE A 201 16.75 -10.24 -3.98
C PHE A 201 18.01 -11.12 -4.05
#